data_AF-A0A6S6QQP6-F1
#
_entry.id   AF-A0A6S6QQP6-F1
#
_cell.length_a   1.000
_cell.length_b   1.000
_cell.length_c   1.000
_cell.angle_alpha   90.00
_cell.angle_beta   90.00
_cell.angle_gamma   90.00
#
_symmetry.space_group_name_H-M   'P 1'
#
loop_
_entity.id
_entity.type
_entity.pdbx_description
1 polymer ?
#
loop_
_entity_poly.entity_id
_entity_poly.type
_entity_poly.pdbx_seq_one_letter_code
_entity_poly.pdbx_strand_id
1 'polypeptide(L)'
;MCICDDEEADERVLIEDTVLARARILDAARGGGSVADEAWAIFAGKTGGSVAWPDYQRMQTIYESAANLEKRLAHMRRERRPLRRRAIAVG
;
A
#
# COMPACT_ATOMS: atom_id res chain seq x y z
N MET A 1 18.92 -22.15 29.07
CA MET A 1 18.73 -22.50 27.65
C MET A 1 17.63 -21.58 27.15
N CYS A 2 18.00 -20.44 26.59
CA CYS A 2 17.02 -19.51 26.03
C CYS A 2 16.70 -20.01 24.62
N ILE A 3 15.49 -20.51 24.44
CA ILE A 3 14.91 -20.71 23.12
C ILE A 3 14.55 -19.31 22.67
N CYS A 4 15.45 -18.68 21.91
CA CYS A 4 15.03 -17.59 21.04
C CYS A 4 14.17 -18.29 19.99
N ASP A 5 12.85 -18.10 20.08
CA ASP A 5 11.95 -18.47 19.00
C ASP A 5 12.55 -17.92 17.70
N ASP A 6 13.03 -18.82 16.84
CA ASP A 6 13.23 -18.56 15.42
C ASP A 6 11.82 -18.40 14.83
N GLU A 7 11.11 -17.34 15.25
CA GLU A 7 9.99 -16.84 14.48
C GLU A 7 10.60 -16.47 13.13
N GLU A 8 10.40 -17.37 12.15
CA GLU A 8 10.63 -17.12 10.74
C GLU A 8 10.30 -15.66 10.51
N ALA A 9 11.33 -14.87 10.16
CA ALA A 9 11.14 -13.47 9.91
C ALA A 9 10.09 -13.38 8.80
N ASP A 10 8.84 -13.15 9.22
CA ASP A 10 7.65 -13.16 8.37
C ASP A 10 8.04 -12.38 7.13
N GLU A 11 7.95 -13.04 5.97
CA GLU A 11 8.35 -12.47 4.69
C GLU A 11 7.84 -11.04 4.65
N ARG A 12 8.74 -10.06 4.81
CA ARG A 12 8.36 -8.67 5.01
C ARG A 12 7.63 -8.25 3.76
N VAL A 13 6.30 -8.27 3.81
CA VAL A 13 5.45 -7.90 2.68
C VAL A 13 5.75 -6.43 2.41
N LEU A 14 6.60 -6.20 1.42
CA LEU A 14 6.95 -4.85 1.01
C LEU A 14 5.68 -4.17 0.52
N ILE A 15 5.37 -3.04 1.14
CA ILE A 15 4.24 -2.23 0.72
C ILE A 15 4.52 -1.76 -0.72
N GLU A 16 3.59 -2.06 -1.63
CA GLU A 16 3.69 -1.60 -3.01
C GLU A 16 3.78 -0.06 -3.08
N ASP A 17 4.76 0.44 -3.84
CA ASP A 17 5.03 1.88 -3.96
C ASP A 17 3.83 2.68 -4.47
N THR A 18 2.99 2.07 -5.30
CA THR A 18 1.77 2.68 -5.85
C THR A 18 0.74 2.94 -4.76
N VAL A 19 0.55 2.00 -3.84
CA VAL A 19 -0.37 2.13 -2.70
C VAL A 19 0.19 3.16 -1.71
N LEU A 20 1.49 3.15 -1.46
CA LEU A 20 2.14 4.11 -0.57
C LEU A 20 2.02 5.56 -1.10
N ALA A 21 2.26 5.76 -2.40
CA ALA A 21 2.08 7.06 -3.04
C ALA A 21 0.62 7.54 -2.93
N ARG A 22 -0.34 6.64 -3.13
CA ARG A 22 -1.77 6.93 -2.97
C ARG A 22 -2.12 7.29 -1.52
N ALA A 23 -1.58 6.55 -0.56
CA ALA A 23 -1.80 6.81 0.87
C ALA A 23 -1.32 8.21 1.26
N ARG A 24 -0.14 8.63 0.79
CA ARG A 24 0.38 10.00 1.02
C ARG A 24 -0.53 11.08 0.45
N ILE A 25 -1.07 10.88 -0.75
CA ILE A 25 -2.04 11.81 -1.35
C ILE A 25 -3.30 11.92 -0.47
N LEU A 26 -3.82 10.79 0.04
CA LEU A 26 -4.98 10.77 0.91
C LEU A 26 -4.70 11.44 2.26
N ASP A 27 -3.49 11.29 2.82
CA ASP A 27 -3.10 11.98 4.05
C ASP A 27 -3.06 13.50 3.88
N ALA A 28 -2.44 13.98 2.79
CA ALA A 28 -2.39 15.40 2.46
C ALA A 28 -3.80 16.00 2.24
N ALA A 29 -4.74 15.22 1.69
CA ALA A 29 -6.11 15.67 1.45
C ALA A 29 -6.98 15.75 2.72
N ARG A 30 -6.61 15.04 3.80
CA ARG A 30 -7.45 14.91 5.00
C ARG A 30 -7.40 16.13 5.93
N GLY A 31 -6.38 17.00 5.77
CA GLY A 31 -6.14 18.16 6.63
C GLY A 31 -5.64 17.78 8.03
N GLY A 32 -5.35 18.79 8.87
CA GLY A 32 -4.94 18.56 10.27
C GLY A 32 -3.48 18.11 10.46
N GLY A 33 -2.57 18.56 9.59
CA GLY A 33 -1.17 18.16 9.57
C GLY A 33 -0.94 16.85 8.80
N SER A 34 0.19 16.73 8.12
CA SER A 34 0.59 15.52 7.40
C SER A 34 1.62 14.74 8.20
N VAL A 35 1.55 13.42 8.13
CA VAL A 35 2.57 12.56 8.71
C VAL A 35 3.87 12.75 7.94
N ALA A 36 5.00 12.86 8.67
CA ALA A 36 6.30 13.09 8.07
C ALA A 36 6.69 11.98 7.07
N ASP A 37 7.39 12.36 5.99
CA ASP A 37 7.82 11.40 4.96
C ASP A 37 8.71 10.28 5.51
N GLU A 38 9.51 10.59 6.53
CA GLU A 38 10.35 9.62 7.24
C GLU A 38 9.50 8.55 7.96
N ALA A 39 8.40 8.93 8.60
CA ALA A 39 7.50 7.98 9.24
C ALA A 39 6.84 7.05 8.20
N TRP A 40 6.50 7.57 7.01
CA TRP A 40 6.04 6.72 5.90
C TRP A 40 7.12 5.77 5.38
N ALA A 41 8.39 6.17 5.39
CA ALA A 41 9.51 5.31 5.00
C ALA A 41 9.74 4.17 6.02
N ILE A 42 9.64 4.48 7.31
CA ILE A 42 9.70 3.49 8.40
C ILE A 42 8.50 2.53 8.30
N PHE A 43 7.28 3.05 8.13
CA PHE A 43 6.07 2.25 7.98
C PHE A 43 6.14 1.29 6.78
N ALA A 44 6.71 1.74 5.67
CA ALA A 44 6.93 0.91 4.49
C ALA A 44 8.11 -0.08 4.62
N GLY A 45 8.80 -0.11 5.77
CA GLY A 45 9.95 -0.96 6.01
C GLY A 45 11.20 -0.58 5.19
N LYS A 46 11.23 0.62 4.59
CA LYS A 46 12.35 1.10 3.76
C LYS A 46 13.53 1.57 4.59
N THR A 47 13.25 2.05 5.80
CA THR A 47 14.26 2.52 6.76
C THR A 47 13.92 1.95 8.14
N GLY A 48 14.93 1.73 8.97
CA GLY A 48 14.73 1.42 10.38
C GLY A 48 14.32 2.67 11.17
N GLY A 49 13.60 2.49 12.27
CA GLY A 49 13.19 3.58 13.15
C GLY A 49 11.94 3.24 13.96
N SER A 50 11.42 4.24 14.66
CA SER A 50 10.15 4.15 15.36
C SER A 50 9.21 5.25 14.89
N VAL A 51 7.91 4.95 14.93
CA VAL A 51 6.85 5.91 14.63
C VAL A 51 6.00 6.10 15.87
N ALA A 52 5.58 7.33 16.14
CA ALA A 52 4.66 7.60 17.23
C ALA A 52 3.33 6.82 17.02
N TRP A 53 2.78 6.23 18.09
CA TRP A 53 1.58 5.42 17.98
C TRP A 53 0.39 6.12 17.27
N PRO A 54 0.09 7.40 17.55
CA PRO A 54 -0.98 8.11 16.84
C PRO A 54 -0.73 8.22 15.33
N ASP A 55 0.52 8.47 14.92
CA ASP A 55 0.90 8.53 13.51
C ASP A 55 0.80 7.16 12.85
N TYR A 56 1.20 6.10 13.56
CA TYR A 56 1.04 4.73 13.10
C TYR A 56 -0.44 4.38 12.81
N GLN A 57 -1.34 4.65 13.76
CA GLN A 57 -2.78 4.38 13.58
C GLN A 57 -3.36 5.17 12.39
N ARG A 58 -2.93 6.43 12.25
CA ARG A 58 -3.34 7.30 11.14
C ARG A 58 -2.85 6.74 9.80
N MET A 59 -1.56 6.42 9.69
CA MET A 59 -0.95 5.84 8.48
C MET A 59 -1.62 4.51 8.12
N GLN A 60 -1.84 3.62 9.09
CA GLN A 60 -2.49 2.33 8.87
C GLN A 60 -3.90 2.51 8.27
N THR A 61 -4.72 3.38 8.86
CA THR A 61 -6.08 3.66 8.36
C THR A 61 -6.06 4.18 6.91
N ILE A 62 -5.11 5.07 6.62
CA ILE A 62 -4.96 5.68 5.30
C ILE A 62 -4.44 4.66 4.28
N TYR A 63 -3.48 3.84 4.68
CA TYR A 63 -2.93 2.76 3.88
C TYR A 63 -4.01 1.74 3.49
N GLU A 64 -4.81 1.26 4.45
CA GLU A 64 -5.91 0.34 4.18
C GLU A 64 -6.93 0.93 3.20
N SER A 65 -7.23 2.22 3.34
CA SER A 65 -8.10 2.95 2.42
C SER A 65 -7.52 3.03 1.00
N ALA A 66 -6.22 3.32 0.88
CA ALA A 66 -5.51 3.35 -0.40
C ALA A 66 -5.45 1.97 -1.06
N ALA A 67 -5.15 0.91 -0.29
CA ALA A 67 -5.08 -0.46 -0.78
C ALA A 67 -6.44 -0.93 -1.31
N ASN A 68 -7.52 -0.63 -0.60
CA ASN A 68 -8.88 -0.95 -1.03
C ASN A 68 -9.27 -0.20 -2.31
N LEU A 69 -8.87 1.07 -2.43
CA LEU A 69 -9.12 1.84 -3.65
C LEU A 69 -8.36 1.24 -4.85
N GLU A 70 -7.07 0.90 -4.70
CA GLU A 70 -6.29 0.27 -5.77
C GLU A 70 -6.87 -1.08 -6.19
N LYS A 71 -7.31 -1.92 -5.24
CA LYS A 71 -8.04 -3.17 -5.55
C LYS A 71 -9.30 -2.92 -6.38
N ARG A 72 -10.11 -1.91 -6.02
CA ARG A 72 -11.32 -1.54 -6.78
C ARG A 72 -10.98 -1.01 -8.18
N LEU A 73 -9.94 -0.18 -8.30
CA LEU A 73 -9.49 0.34 -9.59
C LEU A 73 -8.94 -0.77 -10.49
N ALA A 74 -8.18 -1.71 -9.93
CA ALA A 74 -7.69 -2.88 -10.64
C ALA A 74 -8.86 -3.75 -11.14
N HIS A 75 -9.88 -3.96 -10.32
CA HIS A 75 -11.09 -4.68 -10.71
C HIS A 75 -11.81 -3.99 -11.90
N MET A 76 -12.08 -2.68 -11.80
CA MET A 76 -12.71 -1.93 -12.89
C MET A 76 -11.88 -1.91 -14.18
N ARG A 77 -10.54 -1.86 -14.08
CA ARG A 77 -9.64 -1.94 -15.25
C ARG A 77 -9.73 -3.30 -15.96
N ARG A 78 -9.94 -4.39 -15.22
CA ARG A 78 -10.13 -5.74 -15.79
C ARG A 78 -11.44 -5.83 -16.54
N GLU A 79 -12.52 -5.30 -15.97
CA GLU A 79 -13.85 -5.32 -16.59
C GLU A 79 -13.95 -4.42 -17.82
N ARG A 80 -13.26 -3.27 -17.80
CA ARG A 80 -13.23 -2.32 -18.92
C ARG A 80 -12.28 -2.69 -20.05
N ARG A 81 -11.58 -3.84 -19.97
CA ARG A 81 -10.71 -4.29 -21.06
C ARG A 81 -11.62 -4.63 -22.24
N PRO A 82 -11.68 -3.81 -23.32
CA PRO A 82 -12.50 -4.16 -24.46
C PRO A 82 -12.01 -5.51 -24.95
N LEU A 83 -12.93 -6.44 -25.17
CA LEU A 83 -12.69 -7.65 -25.95
C LEU A 83 -12.14 -7.16 -27.30
N ARG A 84 -10.81 -7.04 -27.42
CA ARG A 84 -10.14 -6.81 -28.69
C ARG A 84 -10.42 -8.06 -29.49
N ARG A 85 -11.52 -7.96 -30.22
CA ARG A 85 -12.01 -8.74 -31.33
C ARG A 85 -11.09 -9.91 -31.68
N ARG A 86 -11.63 -11.11 -31.47
CA ARG A 86 -11.59 -12.14 -32.50
C ARG A 86 -11.89 -11.48 -33.86
N ALA A 87 -10.85 -11.04 -34.54
CA ALA A 87 -10.83 -10.79 -35.97
C ALA A 87 -9.62 -11.53 -36.50
N ILE A 88 -9.64 -12.86 -36.34
CA ILE A 88 -8.93 -13.73 -37.28
C ILE A 88 -9.82 -13.68 -38.52
N ALA A 89 -9.46 -12.80 -39.45
CA ALA A 89 -10.03 -12.81 -40.78
C ALA A 89 -9.66 -14.17 -41.39
N VAL A 90 -10.70 -14.96 -41.67
CA VAL A 90 -10.61 -16.06 -42.63
C VAL A 90 -10.40 -15.39 -43.98
N GLY A 91 -9.23 -15.61 -44.58
CA GLY A 91 -8.86 -15.23 -45.93
C GLY A 91 -7.97 -16.31 -46.49
#